data_AF-A0A1Q8QI76-F1
#
_entry.id   AF-A0A1Q8QI76-F1
#
_cell.length_a   1.000
_cell.length_b   1.000
_cell.length_c   1.000
_cell.angle_alpha   90.00
_cell.angle_beta   90.00
_cell.angle_gamma   90.00
#
_symmetry.space_group_name_H-M   'P 1'
#
loop_
_entity.id
_entity.type
_entity.pdbx_description
1 polymer ?
#
loop_
_entity_poly.entity_id
_entity_poly.type
_entity_poly.pdbx_seq_one_letter_code
_entity_poly.pdbx_strand_id
1 'polypeptide(L)'
;MAMPPLALSAYQNAMSQSAGIQSTVSRSLIKPAAPTEGFGQTLTESVKRVNDMQNQKADMVEAFASGQTQNVHELMINLQKASSAMQMTTAVRGKVLDAYRELVKIQF
;
A
#
# COMPACT_ATOMS: atom_id res chain seq x y z
N MET A 1 2.14 -54.79 -42.82
CA MET A 1 1.90 -53.37 -42.46
C MET A 1 1.14 -53.34 -41.13
N ALA A 2 1.83 -53.15 -40.00
CA ALA A 2 1.22 -53.04 -38.67
C ALA A 2 1.25 -51.56 -38.24
N MET A 3 0.08 -51.02 -37.86
CA MET A 3 -0.13 -49.62 -37.52
C MET A 3 0.63 -49.23 -36.23
N PRO A 4 1.35 -48.10 -36.18
CA PRO A 4 2.14 -47.71 -35.01
C PRO A 4 1.27 -47.15 -33.85
N PRO A 5 1.72 -47.33 -32.59
CA PRO A 5 0.95 -47.15 -31.34
C PRO A 5 0.82 -45.70 -30.87
N LEU A 6 0.79 -44.73 -31.78
CA LEU A 6 0.96 -43.30 -31.46
C LEU A 6 -0.31 -42.59 -30.96
N ALA A 7 -1.46 -43.26 -30.94
CA ALA A 7 -2.69 -42.70 -30.37
C ALA A 7 -2.73 -42.81 -28.82
N LEU A 8 -2.05 -43.80 -28.23
CA LEU A 8 -2.13 -44.08 -26.80
C LEU A 8 -1.26 -43.13 -25.95
N SER A 9 -0.13 -42.67 -26.49
CA SER A 9 0.78 -41.73 -25.82
C SER A 9 0.30 -40.27 -25.87
N ALA A 10 -0.43 -39.88 -26.91
CA ALA A 10 -1.03 -38.56 -27.01
C ALA A 10 -2.15 -38.36 -25.97
N TYR A 11 -2.95 -39.40 -25.70
CA TYR A 11 -4.00 -39.37 -24.68
C TYR A 11 -3.42 -39.31 -23.25
N GLN A 12 -2.33 -40.02 -23.00
CA GLN A 12 -1.67 -40.04 -21.70
C GLN A 12 -1.05 -38.68 -21.34
N ASN A 13 -0.49 -37.97 -22.33
CA ASN A 13 0.05 -36.61 -22.13
C ASN A 13 -1.05 -35.54 -21.97
N ALA A 14 -2.21 -35.70 -22.63
CA ALA A 14 -3.33 -34.79 -22.44
C ALA A 14 -3.97 -34.91 -21.03
N MET A 15 -3.97 -36.12 -20.45
CA MET A 15 -4.47 -36.33 -19.08
C MET A 15 -3.48 -35.93 -17.99
N SER A 16 -2.16 -36.00 -18.22
CA SER A 16 -1.16 -35.51 -17.26
C SER A 16 -1.11 -33.97 -17.22
N GLN A 17 -1.45 -33.31 -18.33
CA GLN A 17 -1.50 -31.84 -18.39
C GLN A 17 -2.69 -31.24 -17.65
N SER A 18 -3.85 -31.91 -17.62
CA SER A 18 -5.03 -31.42 -16.87
C SER A 18 -4.89 -31.54 -15.35
N ALA A 19 -4.07 -32.47 -14.86
CA ALA A 19 -3.74 -32.62 -13.44
C ALA A 19 -2.78 -31.52 -12.93
N GLY A 20 -1.89 -31.01 -13.78
CA GLY A 20 -0.98 -29.90 -13.44
C GLY A 20 -1.67 -28.53 -13.31
N ILE A 21 -2.77 -28.33 -14.04
CA ILE A 21 -3.55 -27.08 -13.99
C ILE A 21 -4.40 -27.01 -12.70
N GLN A 22 -4.91 -28.13 -12.20
CA GLN A 22 -5.67 -28.15 -10.93
C GLN A 22 -4.79 -27.89 -9.70
N SER A 23 -3.53 -28.35 -9.71
CA SER A 23 -2.60 -28.16 -8.59
C SER A 23 -2.06 -26.73 -8.49
N THR A 24 -1.91 -26.04 -9.62
CA THR A 24 -1.46 -24.64 -9.68
C THR A 24 -2.57 -23.65 -9.26
N VAL A 25 -3.83 -23.90 -9.66
CA VAL A 25 -4.99 -23.11 -9.21
C VAL A 25 -5.21 -23.27 -7.71
N SER A 26 -5.12 -24.49 -7.18
CA SER A 26 -5.28 -24.75 -5.74
C SER A 26 -4.19 -24.09 -4.90
N ARG A 27 -2.95 -24.00 -5.39
CA ARG A 27 -1.84 -23.35 -4.69
C ARG A 27 -1.92 -21.82 -4.69
N SER A 28 -2.53 -21.22 -5.71
CA SER A 28 -2.79 -19.78 -5.76
C SER A 28 -3.80 -19.34 -4.69
N LEU A 29 -4.80 -20.18 -4.39
CA LEU A 29 -5.84 -19.91 -3.38
C LEU A 29 -5.37 -20.11 -1.93
N ILE A 30 -4.27 -20.82 -1.70
CA ILE A 30 -3.72 -21.13 -0.36
C ILE A 30 -2.53 -20.23 0.00
N LYS A 31 -2.09 -19.33 -0.90
CA LYS A 31 -1.03 -18.37 -0.57
C LYS A 31 -1.56 -17.49 0.58
N PRO A 32 -0.96 -17.58 1.79
CA PRO A 32 -1.34 -16.69 2.88
C PRO A 32 -1.15 -15.26 2.36
N ALA A 33 -2.18 -14.42 2.50
CA ALA A 33 -2.02 -13.00 2.25
C ALA A 33 -0.79 -12.54 3.04
N ALA A 34 0.12 -11.82 2.36
CA ALA A 34 1.29 -11.24 3.01
C ALA A 34 0.81 -10.51 4.27
N PRO A 35 1.57 -10.57 5.39
CA PRO A 35 1.17 -9.90 6.62
C PRO A 35 0.84 -8.45 6.26
N THR A 36 -0.43 -8.11 6.32
CA THR A 36 -0.89 -6.74 6.15
C THR A 36 -0.20 -5.96 7.24
N GLU A 37 0.64 -5.00 6.86
CA GLU A 37 1.25 -4.11 7.83
C GLU A 37 0.16 -3.59 8.75
N GLY A 38 0.37 -3.74 10.06
CA GLY A 38 -0.66 -3.41 11.03
C GLY A 38 -1.04 -1.94 10.88
N PHE A 39 -2.31 -1.61 11.08
CA PHE A 39 -2.79 -0.22 11.02
C PHE A 39 -1.91 0.75 11.83
N GLY A 40 -1.39 0.33 12.98
CA GLY A 40 -0.46 1.12 13.80
C GLY A 40 0.88 1.42 13.11
N GLN A 41 1.43 0.50 12.33
CA GLN A 41 2.64 0.72 11.55
C GLN A 41 2.37 1.73 10.43
N THR A 42 1.30 1.53 9.66
CA THR A 42 0.89 2.47 8.60
C THR A 42 0.61 3.86 9.15
N LEU A 43 -0.02 3.96 10.32
CA LEU A 43 -0.27 5.23 11.00
C LEU A 43 1.05 5.89 11.42
N THR A 44 1.97 5.14 12.02
CA THR A 44 3.29 5.63 12.44
C THR A 44 4.09 6.17 11.25
N GLU A 45 4.12 5.42 10.15
CA GLU A 45 4.78 5.85 8.91
C GLU A 45 4.11 7.07 8.28
N SER A 46 2.78 7.17 8.36
CA SER A 46 2.04 8.32 7.85
C SER A 46 2.34 9.58 8.66
N VAL A 47 2.42 9.48 9.99
CA VAL A 47 2.82 10.58 10.87
C VAL A 47 4.26 11.02 10.59
N LYS A 48 5.17 10.05 10.37
CA LYS A 48 6.56 10.35 9.99
C LYS A 48 6.62 11.10 8.66
N ARG A 49 5.91 10.61 7.63
CA ARG A 49 5.81 11.30 6.33
C ARG A 49 5.31 12.73 6.46
N VAL A 50 4.33 12.97 7.32
CA VAL A 50 3.79 14.30 7.58
C VAL A 50 4.83 15.22 8.23
N ASN A 51 5.67 14.69 9.15
CA ASN A 51 6.81 15.42 9.69
C ASN A 51 7.84 15.75 8.60
N ASP A 52 8.19 14.78 7.77
CA ASP A 52 9.15 14.95 6.67
C ASP A 52 8.66 16.03 5.69
N MET A 53 7.38 16.00 5.31
CA MET A 53 6.79 17.03 4.45
C MET A 53 6.83 18.42 5.10
N GLN A 54 6.80 18.50 6.44
CA GLN A 54 6.91 19.77 7.16
C GLN A 54 8.32 20.35 7.10
N ASN A 55 9.34 19.49 7.26
CA ASN A 55 10.74 19.89 7.12
C ASN A 55 11.04 20.29 5.67
N GLN A 56 10.57 19.49 4.72
CA GLN A 56 10.75 19.76 3.29
C GLN A 56 10.14 21.11 2.87
N LYS A 57 9.00 21.51 3.47
CA LYS A 57 8.44 22.86 3.27
C LYS A 57 9.39 23.95 3.72
N ALA A 58 10.02 23.79 4.89
CA ALA A 58 10.95 24.79 5.42
C ALA A 58 12.15 24.95 4.48
N ASP A 59 12.74 23.83 4.05
CA ASP A 59 13.87 23.81 3.12
C ASP A 59 13.50 24.46 1.77
N MET A 60 12.32 24.14 1.23
CA MET A 60 11.85 24.73 -0.03
C MET A 60 11.60 26.23 0.08
N VAL A 61 11.05 26.70 1.20
CA VAL A 61 10.84 28.13 1.46
C VAL A 61 12.18 28.85 1.56
N GLU A 62 13.16 28.25 2.25
CA GLU A 62 14.51 28.81 2.37
C GLU A 62 15.23 28.87 1.02
N ALA A 63 15.19 27.77 0.24
CA ALA A 63 15.80 27.71 -1.08
C ALA A 63 15.12 28.64 -2.11
N PHE A 64 13.83 28.90 -1.94
CA PHE A 64 13.11 29.92 -2.71
C PHE A 64 13.53 31.34 -2.29
N ALA A 65 13.58 31.63 -0.99
CA ALA A 65 13.98 32.93 -0.47
C ALA A 65 15.45 33.28 -0.80
N SER A 66 16.33 32.26 -0.86
CA SER A 66 17.74 32.41 -1.25
C SER A 66 17.94 32.56 -2.76
N GLY A 67 16.88 32.50 -3.57
CA GLY A 67 16.95 32.59 -5.03
C GLY A 67 17.51 31.34 -5.74
N GLN A 68 17.75 30.24 -5.00
CA GLN A 68 18.24 28.97 -5.57
C GLN A 68 17.15 28.28 -6.40
N THR A 69 15.88 28.49 -6.07
CA THR A 69 14.75 27.93 -6.81
C THR A 69 13.82 29.06 -7.25
N GLN A 70 13.49 29.11 -8.54
CA GLN A 70 12.53 30.09 -9.10
C GLN A 70 11.15 29.47 -9.36
N ASN A 71 10.97 28.19 -9.02
CA ASN A 71 9.74 27.46 -9.31
C ASN A 71 8.70 27.67 -8.21
N VAL A 72 8.12 28.87 -8.17
CA VAL A 72 7.04 29.26 -7.25
C VAL A 72 5.88 28.25 -7.30
N HIS A 73 5.59 27.70 -8.47
CA HIS A 73 4.47 26.79 -8.67
C HIS A 73 4.66 25.48 -7.90
N GLU A 74 5.84 24.87 -7.98
CA GLU A 74 6.16 23.67 -7.20
C GLU A 74 6.15 23.93 -5.69
N LEU A 75 6.68 25.09 -5.26
CA LEU A 75 6.61 25.51 -3.87
C LEU A 75 5.15 25.58 -3.39
N MET A 76 4.28 26.24 -4.14
CA MET A 76 2.86 26.37 -3.79
C MET A 76 2.15 25.01 -3.74
N ILE A 77 2.43 24.12 -4.71
CA ILE A 77 1.87 22.76 -4.70
C ILE A 77 2.32 21.98 -3.47
N ASN A 78 3.61 22.00 -3.15
CA ASN A 78 4.15 21.28 -2.00
C ASN A 78 3.66 21.89 -0.68
N LEU A 79 3.51 23.22 -0.64
CA LEU A 79 2.93 23.92 0.49
C LEU A 79 1.47 23.48 0.73
N GLN A 80 0.67 23.42 -0.34
CA GLN A 80 -0.71 22.98 -0.28
C GLN A 80 -0.81 21.51 0.13
N LYS A 81 -0.01 20.62 -0.47
CA LYS A 81 0.03 19.19 -0.14
C LYS A 81 0.29 18.96 1.33
N ALA A 82 1.32 19.58 1.91
CA ALA A 82 1.57 19.36 3.33
C ALA A 82 0.54 20.03 4.24
N SER A 83 -0.12 21.11 3.78
CA SER A 83 -1.24 21.71 4.55
C SER A 83 -2.40 20.73 4.64
N SER A 84 -2.82 20.17 3.49
CA SER A 84 -3.86 19.15 3.43
C SER A 84 -3.49 17.89 4.23
N ALA A 85 -2.24 17.45 4.15
CA ALA A 85 -1.75 16.31 4.92
C ALA A 85 -1.86 16.55 6.44
N MET A 86 -1.44 17.73 6.93
CA MET A 86 -1.57 18.12 8.35
C MET A 86 -3.01 18.18 8.83
N GLN A 87 -3.91 18.72 8.01
CA GLN A 87 -5.34 18.76 8.31
C GLN A 87 -5.90 17.34 8.46
N MET A 88 -5.55 16.44 7.54
CA MET A 88 -5.95 15.04 7.60
C MET A 88 -5.39 14.34 8.85
N THR A 89 -4.12 14.56 9.20
CA THR A 89 -3.52 14.02 10.43
C THR A 89 -4.26 14.48 11.68
N THR A 90 -4.66 15.76 11.72
CA THR A 90 -5.43 16.30 12.85
C THR A 90 -6.81 15.66 12.94
N ALA A 91 -7.48 15.45 11.81
CA ALA A 91 -8.77 14.76 11.76
C ALA A 91 -8.65 13.29 12.25
N VAL A 92 -7.62 12.56 11.79
CA VAL A 92 -7.35 11.19 12.24
C VAL A 92 -7.05 11.15 13.73
N ARG A 93 -6.19 12.07 14.24
CA ARG A 93 -5.91 12.20 15.68
C ARG A 93 -7.19 12.38 16.49
N GLY A 94 -8.09 13.26 16.02
CA GLY A 94 -9.40 13.46 16.64
C GLY A 94 -10.21 12.17 16.70
N LYS A 95 -10.33 11.46 15.58
CA LYS A 95 -11.07 10.18 15.51
C LYS A 95 -10.49 9.09 16.39
N VAL A 96 -9.16 9.03 16.54
CA VAL A 96 -8.51 8.08 17.45
C VAL A 96 -8.83 8.41 18.91
N LEU A 97 -8.82 9.70 19.29
CA LEU A 97 -9.20 10.13 20.63
C LEU A 97 -10.68 9.86 20.92
N ASP A 98 -11.56 10.09 19.94
CA ASP A 98 -12.99 9.79 20.04
C ASP A 98 -13.22 8.29 20.23
N ALA A 99 -12.57 7.45 19.42
CA ALA A 99 -12.65 6.00 19.55
C ALA A 99 -12.15 5.52 20.92
N TYR A 100 -11.05 6.08 21.43
CA TYR A 100 -10.56 5.77 22.76
C TYR A 100 -11.58 6.16 23.85
N ARG A 101 -12.18 7.36 23.75
CA ARG A 101 -13.23 7.82 24.69
C ARG A 101 -14.46 6.91 24.66
N GLU A 102 -14.88 6.47 23.47
CA GLU A 102 -16.03 5.59 23.30
C GLU A 102 -15.79 4.21 23.93
N LEU A 103 -14.60 3.62 23.73
CA LEU A 103 -14.24 2.34 24.34
C LEU A 103 -14.29 2.38 25.88
N VAL A 104 -13.87 3.49 26.49
CA VAL A 104 -13.98 3.68 27.96
C VAL A 104 -15.44 3.79 28.40
N LYS A 105 -16.30 4.38 27.56
CA LYS A 105 -17.70 4.64 27.87
C LYS A 105 -18.58 3.38 27.83
N ILE A 106 -18.19 2.39 27.03
CA ILE A 106 -18.88 1.09 26.92
C ILE A 106 -18.66 0.21 28.17
N GLN A 107 -17.68 0.50 29.03
CA GLN A 107 -17.34 -0.32 30.20
C GLN A 107 -18.14 -0.01 31.49
N PHE A 108 -19.36 0.54 31.38
CA PHE A 108 -20.25 0.72 32.52
C PHE A 108 -21.65 0.20 32.24
#